data_AF-A0A418Q0L8-F1
#
_entry.id   AF-A0A418Q0L8-F1
#
_cell.length_a   1.000
_cell.length_b   1.000
_cell.length_c   1.000
_cell.angle_alpha   90.00
_cell.angle_beta   90.00
_cell.angle_gamma   90.00
#
_symmetry.space_group_name_H-M   'P 1'
#
loop_
_entity.id
_entity.type
_entity.pdbx_description
1 polymer ?
#
loop_
_entity_poly.entity_id
_entity_poly.type
_entity_poly.pdbx_seq_one_letter_code
_entity_poly.pdbx_strand_id
1 'polypeptide(L)'
;MPQIAQIGEIYASQLFWLLVFFGAILVVIGYGMLPKIQATVDARDSKIAADLKAAEGARATADALEDGYRAAMDKSRAEAAKLAADAKAEAAKATEKSVAKADKAIGTKIDKAVAKIAEARASALTEIEGVAAEAAEQMVSRVAGFSVDAATARALVAKELANG
;
A
#
# COMPACT_ATOMS: atom_id res chain seq x y z
N MET A 1 -29.59 -111.59 -17.62
CA MET A 1 -28.53 -111.37 -16.62
C MET A 1 -29.02 -110.33 -15.61
N PRO A 2 -29.43 -110.75 -14.41
CA PRO A 2 -30.14 -109.89 -13.43
C PRO A 2 -29.32 -108.69 -12.91
N GLN A 3 -28.00 -108.70 -13.12
CA GLN A 3 -27.10 -107.63 -12.68
C GLN A 3 -27.24 -106.33 -13.49
N ILE A 4 -27.65 -106.38 -14.76
CA ILE A 4 -27.77 -105.17 -15.61
C ILE A 4 -29.01 -104.34 -15.22
N ALA A 5 -30.07 -105.00 -14.74
CA ALA A 5 -31.29 -104.32 -14.29
C ALA A 5 -31.10 -103.54 -12.97
N GLN A 6 -30.21 -104.00 -12.08
CA GLN A 6 -29.90 -103.33 -10.81
C GLN A 6 -29.06 -102.04 -10.95
N ILE A 7 -28.38 -101.87 -12.08
CA ILE A 7 -27.50 -100.71 -12.33
C ILE A 7 -28.32 -99.40 -12.34
N GLY A 8 -29.52 -99.42 -12.91
CA GLY A 8 -30.40 -98.24 -12.98
C GLY A 8 -30.87 -97.77 -11.61
N GLU A 9 -31.18 -98.67 -10.69
CA GLU A 9 -31.64 -98.33 -9.33
C GLU A 9 -30.52 -97.72 -8.48
N ILE A 10 -29.30 -98.25 -8.59
CA ILE A 10 -28.12 -97.72 -7.89
C ILE A 10 -27.79 -96.32 -8.40
N TYR A 11 -27.76 -96.12 -9.72
CA TYR A 11 -27.51 -94.80 -10.30
C TYR A 11 -28.66 -93.82 -10.02
N ALA A 12 -29.92 -94.27 -10.00
CA ALA A 12 -31.05 -93.41 -9.67
C ALA A 12 -30.97 -92.89 -8.23
N SER A 13 -30.64 -93.75 -7.26
CA SER A 13 -30.44 -93.35 -5.86
C SER A 13 -29.26 -92.39 -5.71
N GLN A 14 -28.13 -92.67 -6.39
CA GLN A 14 -26.95 -91.82 -6.35
C GLN A 14 -27.23 -90.43 -6.96
N LEU A 15 -27.92 -90.38 -8.10
CA LEU A 15 -28.31 -89.13 -8.75
C LEU A 15 -29.34 -88.36 -7.92
N PHE A 16 -30.27 -89.05 -7.26
CA PHE A 16 -31.23 -88.42 -6.35
C PHE A 16 -30.52 -87.71 -5.19
N TRP A 17 -29.66 -88.42 -4.45
CA TRP A 17 -28.93 -87.82 -3.33
C TRP A 17 -27.94 -86.75 -3.79
N LEU A 18 -27.30 -86.93 -4.95
CA LEU A 18 -26.46 -85.89 -5.56
C LEU A 18 -27.26 -84.61 -5.78
N LEU A 19 -28.45 -84.69 -6.40
CA LEU A 19 -29.31 -83.52 -6.63
C LEU A 19 -29.78 -82.89 -5.32
N VAL A 20 -30.11 -83.70 -4.32
CA VAL A 20 -30.53 -83.20 -3.00
C VAL A 20 -29.40 -82.41 -2.34
N PHE A 21 -28.19 -82.97 -2.21
CA PHE A 21 -27.07 -82.28 -1.59
C PHE A 21 -26.58 -81.09 -2.42
N PHE A 22 -26.51 -81.24 -3.75
CA PHE A 22 -26.15 -80.15 -4.64
C PHE A 22 -27.13 -78.98 -4.54
N GLY A 23 -28.44 -79.26 -4.54
CA GLY A 23 -29.47 -78.26 -4.34
C GLY A 23 -29.36 -77.58 -2.97
N ALA A 24 -29.15 -78.35 -1.90
CA ALA A 24 -28.96 -77.80 -0.56
C ALA A 24 -27.74 -76.85 -0.49
N ILE A 25 -26.61 -77.24 -1.08
CA ILE A 25 -25.40 -76.40 -1.13
C ILE A 25 -25.67 -75.12 -1.93
N LEU A 26 -26.33 -75.22 -3.09
CA LEU A 26 -26.68 -74.06 -3.91
C LEU A 26 -27.57 -73.07 -3.14
N VAL A 27 -28.55 -73.56 -2.38
CA VAL A 27 -29.42 -72.72 -1.55
C VAL A 27 -28.62 -72.06 -0.44
N VAL A 28 -27.75 -72.79 0.26
CA VAL A 28 -26.91 -72.23 1.34
C VAL A 28 -25.93 -71.17 0.82
N ILE A 29 -25.28 -71.41 -0.32
CA ILE A 29 -24.36 -70.44 -0.91
C ILE A 29 -25.12 -69.24 -1.46
N GLY A 30 -26.19 -69.48 -2.22
CA GLY A 30 -27.00 -68.44 -2.87
C GLY A 30 -27.71 -67.51 -1.89
N TYR A 31 -28.32 -68.06 -0.84
CA TYR A 31 -29.05 -67.26 0.16
C TYR A 31 -28.21 -66.89 1.40
N GLY A 32 -27.09 -67.56 1.66
CA GLY A 32 -26.28 -67.33 2.84
C GLY A 32 -24.99 -66.57 2.56
N MET A 33 -24.12 -67.13 1.70
CA MET A 33 -22.76 -66.61 1.49
C MET A 33 -22.72 -65.45 0.50
N LEU A 34 -23.40 -65.60 -0.65
CA LEU A 34 -23.44 -64.58 -1.70
C LEU A 34 -23.92 -63.20 -1.20
N PRO A 35 -25.05 -63.06 -0.48
CA PRO A 35 -25.50 -61.75 -0.02
C PRO A 35 -24.52 -61.10 0.97
N LYS A 36 -23.79 -61.88 1.77
CA LYS A 36 -22.77 -61.35 2.69
C LYS A 36 -21.56 -60.77 1.96
N ILE A 37 -21.11 -61.46 0.91
CA ILE A 37 -20.01 -60.98 0.06
C ILE A 37 -20.45 -59.72 -0.67
N GLN A 38 -21.64 -59.74 -1.30
CA GLN A 38 -22.22 -58.58 -1.99
C GLN A 38 -22.29 -57.37 -1.06
N ALA A 39 -22.87 -57.53 0.14
CA ALA A 39 -22.97 -56.44 1.11
C ALA A 39 -21.60 -55.87 1.52
N THR A 40 -20.56 -56.70 1.61
CA THR A 40 -19.20 -56.23 1.94
C THR A 40 -18.58 -55.44 0.79
N VAL A 41 -18.78 -55.88 -0.46
CA VAL A 41 -18.33 -55.18 -1.65
C VAL A 41 -19.04 -53.83 -1.75
N ASP A 42 -20.38 -53.84 -1.67
CA ASP A 42 -21.20 -52.62 -1.76
C ASP A 42 -20.84 -51.61 -0.65
N ALA A 43 -20.59 -52.09 0.58
CA ALA A 43 -20.16 -51.23 1.68
C ALA A 43 -18.79 -50.58 1.42
N ARG A 44 -17.85 -51.32 0.83
CA ARG A 44 -16.54 -50.76 0.46
C ARG A 44 -16.66 -49.76 -0.67
N ASP A 45 -17.43 -50.07 -1.70
CA ASP A 45 -17.65 -49.18 -2.84
C ASP A 45 -18.33 -47.89 -2.40
N SER A 46 -19.37 -47.99 -1.55
CA SER A 46 -20.02 -46.83 -0.96
C SER A 46 -19.07 -45.99 -0.11
N LYS A 47 -18.19 -46.64 0.67
CA LYS A 47 -17.20 -45.93 1.48
C LYS A 47 -16.18 -45.20 0.61
N ILE A 48 -15.65 -45.86 -0.42
CA ILE A 48 -14.70 -45.26 -1.37
C ILE A 48 -15.33 -44.07 -2.09
N ALA A 49 -16.57 -44.22 -2.56
CA ALA A 49 -17.30 -43.13 -3.22
C ALA A 49 -17.53 -41.94 -2.28
N ALA A 50 -17.88 -42.21 -1.02
CA ALA A 50 -18.07 -41.16 -0.01
C ALA A 50 -16.74 -40.45 0.32
N ASP A 51 -15.66 -41.20 0.53
CA ASP A 51 -14.32 -40.67 0.81
C ASP A 51 -13.80 -39.84 -0.36
N LEU A 52 -14.00 -40.29 -1.60
CA LEU A 52 -13.61 -39.55 -2.81
C LEU A 52 -14.39 -38.24 -2.93
N LYS A 53 -15.72 -38.28 -2.75
CA LYS A 53 -16.56 -37.08 -2.78
C LYS A 53 -16.18 -36.07 -1.70
N ALA A 54 -15.85 -36.56 -0.50
CA ALA A 54 -15.36 -35.71 0.59
C ALA A 54 -14.02 -35.07 0.24
N ALA A 55 -13.09 -35.82 -0.35
CA ALA A 55 -11.80 -35.31 -0.79
C ALA A 55 -11.92 -34.27 -1.91
N GLU A 56 -12.78 -34.51 -2.91
CA GLU A 56 -13.07 -33.56 -3.98
C GLU A 56 -13.70 -32.27 -3.43
N GLY A 57 -14.65 -32.38 -2.50
CA GLY A 57 -15.27 -31.22 -1.84
C GLY A 57 -14.28 -30.41 -1.00
N ALA A 58 -13.40 -31.08 -0.26
CA ALA A 58 -12.33 -30.44 0.50
C ALA A 58 -11.34 -29.71 -0.42
N ARG A 59 -10.97 -30.33 -1.55
CA ARG A 59 -10.10 -29.72 -2.55
C ARG A 59 -10.74 -28.48 -3.18
N ALA A 60 -12.00 -28.58 -3.62
CA ALA A 60 -12.72 -27.44 -4.20
C ALA A 60 -12.84 -26.27 -3.20
N THR A 61 -13.06 -26.57 -1.92
CA THR A 61 -13.10 -25.55 -0.86
C THR A 61 -11.73 -24.90 -0.65
N ALA A 62 -10.65 -25.70 -0.66
CA ALA A 62 -9.29 -25.20 -0.53
C ALA A 62 -8.91 -24.30 -1.71
N ASP A 63 -9.20 -24.72 -2.94
CA ASP A 63 -8.94 -23.95 -4.17
C ASP A 63 -9.71 -22.61 -4.13
N ALA A 64 -10.99 -22.63 -3.75
CA ALA A 64 -11.80 -21.41 -3.62
C ALA A 64 -11.27 -20.46 -2.53
N LEU A 65 -10.79 -21.01 -1.41
CA LEU A 65 -10.20 -20.22 -0.33
C LEU A 65 -8.85 -19.61 -0.76
N GLU A 66 -8.03 -20.37 -1.48
CA GLU A 66 -6.76 -19.89 -2.02
C GLU A 66 -6.98 -18.74 -3.00
N ASP A 67 -7.91 -18.90 -3.94
CA ASP A 67 -8.27 -17.85 -4.90
C ASP A 67 -8.79 -16.59 -4.19
N GLY A 68 -9.67 -16.76 -3.21
CA GLY A 68 -10.17 -15.65 -2.38
C GLY A 68 -9.07 -14.94 -1.61
N TYR A 69 -8.12 -15.69 -1.05
CA TYR A 69 -6.98 -15.14 -0.33
C TYR A 69 -6.03 -14.39 -1.25
N ARG A 70 -5.72 -14.95 -2.43
CA ARG A 70 -4.90 -14.28 -3.46
C ARG A 70 -5.53 -12.97 -3.90
N ALA A 71 -6.84 -12.98 -4.21
CA ALA A 71 -7.57 -11.77 -4.59
C ALA A 71 -7.57 -10.71 -3.47
N ALA A 72 -7.76 -11.11 -2.21
CA ALA A 72 -7.71 -10.21 -1.07
C ALA A 72 -6.31 -9.61 -0.86
N MET A 73 -5.26 -10.42 -1.03
CA MET A 73 -3.86 -9.97 -0.95
C MET A 73 -3.53 -8.97 -2.05
N ASP A 74 -3.93 -9.23 -3.29
CA ASP A 74 -3.69 -8.33 -4.41
C ASP A 74 -4.45 -7.02 -4.25
N LYS A 75 -5.71 -7.09 -3.80
CA LYS A 75 -6.50 -5.90 -3.47
C LYS A 75 -5.83 -5.07 -2.36
N SER A 76 -5.39 -5.70 -1.28
CA SER A 76 -4.70 -5.03 -0.17
C SER A 76 -3.40 -4.37 -0.62
N ARG A 77 -2.60 -5.04 -1.47
CA ARG A 77 -1.39 -4.47 -2.07
C ARG A 77 -1.70 -3.26 -2.95
N ALA A 78 -2.74 -3.33 -3.77
CA ALA A 78 -3.16 -2.22 -4.61
C ALA A 78 -3.66 -1.02 -3.77
N GLU A 79 -4.43 -1.27 -2.73
CA GLU A 79 -4.91 -0.24 -1.79
C GLU A 79 -3.75 0.41 -1.02
N ALA A 80 -2.79 -0.38 -0.55
CA ALA A 80 -1.60 0.13 0.12
C ALA A 80 -0.72 0.97 -0.81
N ALA A 81 -0.51 0.52 -2.05
CA ALA A 81 0.24 1.28 -3.06
C ALA A 81 -0.46 2.60 -3.39
N LYS A 82 -1.79 2.59 -3.53
CA LYS A 82 -2.59 3.79 -3.74
C LYS A 82 -2.49 4.75 -2.56
N LEU A 83 -2.65 4.26 -1.33
CA LEU A 83 -2.54 5.06 -0.12
C LEU A 83 -1.15 5.72 0.00
N ALA A 84 -0.09 4.97 -0.30
CA ALA A 84 1.28 5.50 -0.30
C ALA A 84 1.48 6.58 -1.37
N ALA A 85 0.91 6.38 -2.58
CA ALA A 85 0.96 7.37 -3.64
C ALA A 85 0.18 8.65 -3.29
N ASP A 86 -1.04 8.50 -2.74
CA ASP A 86 -1.89 9.61 -2.31
C ASP A 86 -1.21 10.40 -1.18
N ALA A 87 -0.66 9.72 -0.17
CA ALA A 87 0.08 10.35 0.92
C ALA A 87 1.33 11.11 0.43
N LYS A 88 2.06 10.54 -0.54
CA LYS A 88 3.22 11.22 -1.15
C LYS A 88 2.80 12.47 -1.94
N ALA A 89 1.69 12.40 -2.67
CA ALA A 89 1.15 13.54 -3.40
C ALA A 89 0.66 14.65 -2.46
N GLU A 90 -0.02 14.29 -1.37
CA GLU A 90 -0.46 15.23 -0.33
C GLU A 90 0.74 15.91 0.33
N ALA A 91 1.77 15.14 0.70
CA ALA A 91 2.99 15.64 1.30
C ALA A 91 3.76 16.59 0.36
N ALA A 92 3.83 16.26 -0.93
CA ALA A 92 4.45 17.13 -1.94
C ALA A 92 3.72 18.47 -2.03
N LYS A 93 2.39 18.47 -2.14
CA LYS A 93 1.57 19.70 -2.16
C LYS A 93 1.73 20.52 -0.88
N ALA A 94 1.75 19.87 0.28
CA ALA A 94 1.95 20.55 1.55
C ALA A 94 3.34 21.21 1.64
N THR A 95 4.36 20.51 1.12
CA THR A 95 5.74 21.03 1.05
C THR A 95 5.82 22.24 0.12
N GLU A 96 5.29 22.14 -1.10
CA GLU A 96 5.24 23.25 -2.05
C GLU A 96 4.54 24.49 -1.46
N LYS A 97 3.40 24.30 -0.78
CA LYS A 97 2.67 25.38 -0.11
C LYS A 97 3.49 26.00 1.02
N SER A 98 4.21 25.19 1.79
CA SER A 98 5.07 25.66 2.88
C SER A 98 6.25 26.47 2.34
N VAL A 99 6.92 25.97 1.29
CA VAL A 99 8.02 26.66 0.61
C VAL A 99 7.55 27.98 0.02
N ALA A 100 6.45 28.00 -0.74
CA ALA A 100 5.91 29.24 -1.31
C ALA A 100 5.55 30.28 -0.24
N LYS A 101 5.04 29.84 0.92
CA LYS A 101 4.76 30.72 2.07
C LYS A 101 6.06 31.25 2.68
N ALA A 102 7.08 30.41 2.83
CA ALA A 102 8.38 30.80 3.34
C ALA A 102 9.06 31.81 2.41
N ASP A 103 9.07 31.56 1.10
CA ASP A 103 9.63 32.45 0.08
C ASP A 103 8.96 33.82 0.11
N LYS A 104 7.63 33.88 0.20
CA LYS A 104 6.90 35.14 0.32
C LYS A 104 7.27 35.90 1.61
N ALA A 105 7.42 35.20 2.72
CA ALA A 105 7.81 35.79 4.00
C ALA A 105 9.26 36.31 3.97
N ILE A 106 10.17 35.57 3.33
CA ILE A 106 11.57 35.97 3.11
C ILE A 106 11.62 37.19 2.21
N GLY A 107 10.91 37.20 1.07
CA GLY A 107 10.81 38.36 0.18
C GLY A 107 10.36 39.62 0.92
N THR A 108 9.29 39.51 1.71
CA THR A 108 8.80 40.63 2.54
C THR A 108 9.85 41.14 3.54
N LYS A 109 10.67 40.23 4.11
CA LYS A 109 11.76 40.62 5.03
C LYS A 109 12.90 41.31 4.28
N ILE A 110 13.24 40.83 3.08
CA ILE A 110 14.25 41.46 2.21
C ILE A 110 13.80 42.87 1.85
N ASP A 111 12.56 43.05 1.39
CA ASP A 111 12.02 44.36 1.02
C ASP A 111 12.07 45.35 2.19
N LYS A 112 11.69 44.90 3.39
CA LYS A 112 11.79 45.72 4.62
C LYS A 112 13.24 46.04 4.98
N ALA A 113 14.17 45.10 4.82
CA ALA A 113 15.58 45.34 5.09
C ALA A 113 16.19 46.34 4.09
N VAL A 114 15.85 46.21 2.81
CA VAL A 114 16.26 47.16 1.76
C VAL A 114 15.71 48.56 2.04
N ALA A 115 14.44 48.68 2.42
CA ALA A 115 13.84 49.96 2.80
C ALA A 115 14.56 50.61 3.99
N LYS A 116 14.87 49.83 5.04
CA LYS A 116 15.65 50.31 6.20
C LYS A 116 17.06 50.74 5.82
N ILE A 117 17.73 50.01 4.94
CA ILE A 117 19.07 50.39 4.45
C ILE A 117 19.00 51.69 3.66
N ALA A 118 17.97 51.87 2.83
CA ALA A 118 17.76 53.13 2.09
C ALA A 118 17.51 54.31 3.04
N GLU A 119 16.67 54.13 4.06
CA GLU A 119 16.40 55.13 5.10
C GLU A 119 17.66 55.48 5.90
N ALA A 120 18.41 54.47 6.36
CA ALA A 120 19.68 54.67 7.07
C ALA A 120 20.71 55.40 6.20
N ARG A 121 20.78 55.07 4.90
CA ARG A 121 21.65 55.76 3.94
C ARG A 121 21.25 57.23 3.77
N ALA A 122 19.96 57.52 3.63
CA ALA A 122 19.46 58.88 3.51
C ALA A 122 19.78 59.70 4.78
N SER A 123 19.52 59.13 5.96
CA SER A 123 19.87 59.77 7.23
C SER A 123 21.38 60.00 7.35
N ALA A 124 22.22 59.02 7.02
CA ALA A 124 23.67 59.18 7.07
C ALA A 124 24.18 60.28 6.12
N LEU A 125 23.59 60.41 4.92
CA LEU A 125 23.93 61.50 3.99
C LEU A 125 23.54 62.87 4.58
N THR A 126 22.35 63.00 5.18
CA THR A 126 21.94 64.24 5.84
C THR A 126 22.82 64.60 7.04
N GLU A 127 23.24 63.62 7.84
CA GLU A 127 24.19 63.84 8.93
C GLU A 127 25.55 64.30 8.41
N ILE A 128 26.05 63.72 7.31
CA ILE A 128 27.30 64.15 6.66
C ILE A 128 27.18 65.59 6.13
N GLU A 129 26.07 65.96 5.50
CA GLU A 129 25.80 67.33 5.07
C GLU A 129 25.82 68.31 6.25
N GLY A 130 25.21 67.93 7.38
CA GLY A 130 25.21 68.71 8.62
C GLY A 130 26.62 68.94 9.17
N VAL A 131 27.39 67.86 9.33
CA VAL A 131 28.78 67.91 9.83
C VAL A 131 29.68 68.69 8.87
N ALA A 132 29.51 68.52 7.56
CA ALA A 132 30.27 69.25 6.54
C ALA A 132 29.96 70.75 6.57
N ALA A 133 28.69 71.14 6.76
CA ALA A 133 28.30 72.54 6.90
C ALA A 133 28.86 73.17 8.17
N GLU A 134 28.81 72.47 9.31
CA GLU A 134 29.42 72.93 10.57
C GLU A 134 30.94 73.08 10.45
N ALA A 135 31.62 72.11 9.82
CA ALA A 135 33.04 72.17 9.57
C ALA A 135 33.42 73.34 8.65
N ALA A 136 32.63 73.58 7.58
CA ALA A 136 32.82 74.70 6.67
C ALA A 136 32.61 76.06 7.37
N GLU A 137 31.59 76.19 8.21
CA GLU A 137 31.34 77.38 9.02
C GLU A 137 32.53 77.68 9.96
N GLN A 138 33.02 76.65 10.68
CA GLN A 138 34.18 76.79 11.55
C GLN A 138 35.46 77.16 10.79
N MET A 139 35.67 76.60 9.60
CA MET A 139 36.81 76.95 8.75
C MET A 139 36.73 78.40 8.26
N VAL A 140 35.57 78.86 7.78
CA VAL A 140 35.38 80.25 7.31
C VAL A 140 35.56 81.23 8.47
N SER A 141 34.99 80.93 9.65
CA SER A 141 35.16 81.75 10.85
C SER A 141 36.63 81.88 11.26
N ARG A 142 37.42 80.79 11.21
CA ARG A 142 38.84 80.80 11.59
C ARG A 142 39.77 81.40 10.54
N VAL A 143 39.48 81.27 9.25
CA VAL A 143 40.39 81.67 8.16
C VAL A 143 40.03 83.04 7.58
N ALA A 144 38.74 83.33 7.39
CA ALA A 144 38.27 84.56 6.74
C ALA A 144 37.89 85.66 7.73
N GLY A 145 37.68 85.33 9.01
CA GLY A 145 37.47 86.31 10.10
C GLY A 145 36.07 86.92 10.19
N PHE A 146 35.09 86.40 9.44
CA PHE A 146 33.67 86.76 9.54
C PHE A 146 32.80 85.50 9.61
N SER A 147 31.64 85.57 10.28
CA SER A 147 30.72 84.43 10.40
C SER A 147 29.75 84.40 9.22
N VAL A 148 29.49 83.20 8.70
CA VAL A 148 28.43 82.95 7.71
C VAL A 148 27.24 82.38 8.46
N ASP A 149 26.03 82.82 8.11
CA ASP A 149 24.81 82.27 8.70
C ASP A 149 24.66 80.75 8.40
N ALA A 150 24.29 79.97 9.41
CA ALA A 150 24.24 78.51 9.34
C ALA A 150 23.26 77.99 8.26
N ALA A 151 22.21 78.74 7.91
CA ALA A 151 21.32 78.36 6.81
C ALA A 151 21.99 78.56 5.44
N THR A 152 22.82 79.60 5.31
CA THR A 152 23.56 79.89 4.08
C THR A 152 24.70 78.90 3.86
N ALA A 153 25.42 78.52 4.93
CA ALA A 153 26.46 77.50 4.87
C ALA A 153 25.93 76.12 4.44
N ARG A 154 24.79 75.68 5.02
CA ARG A 154 24.12 74.44 4.60
C ARG A 154 23.67 74.46 3.14
N ALA A 155 23.09 75.58 2.68
CA ALA A 155 22.62 75.70 1.30
C ALA A 155 23.76 75.64 0.27
N LEU A 156 24.92 76.24 0.57
CA LEU A 156 26.10 76.21 -0.29
C LEU A 156 26.77 74.82 -0.31
N VAL A 157 26.89 74.16 0.84
CA VAL A 157 27.44 72.80 0.93
C VAL A 157 26.55 71.79 0.21
N ALA A 158 25.23 71.89 0.35
CA ALA A 158 24.29 71.05 -0.39
C ALA A 158 24.38 71.26 -1.91
N LYS A 159 24.60 72.51 -2.37
CA LYS A 159 24.77 72.81 -3.79
C LYS A 159 26.07 72.21 -4.36
N GLU A 160 27.15 72.19 -3.60
CA GLU A 160 28.42 71.58 -4.06
C GLU A 160 28.39 70.05 -3.99
N LEU A 161 27.79 69.46 -2.95
CA LEU A 161 27.60 68.01 -2.86
C LEU A 161 26.67 67.44 -3.94
N ALA A 162 25.77 68.26 -4.51
CA ALA A 162 24.90 67.87 -5.62
C ALA A 162 25.58 67.94 -7.01
N ASN A 163 26.72 68.64 -7.14
CA ASN A 163 27.42 68.86 -8.41
C ASN A 163 28.73 68.05 -8.55
N GLY A 164 29.19 67.37 -7.49
CA GLY A 164 30.35 66.47 -7.49
C GLY A 164 29.94 65.00 -7.52
#